data_AF-A0A0J9XFV6-F1
#
_entry.id   AF-A0A0J9XFV6-F1
#
_cell.length_a   1.000
_cell.length_b   1.000
_cell.length_c   1.000
_cell.angle_alpha   90.00
_cell.angle_beta   90.00
_cell.angle_gamma   90.00
#
_symmetry.space_group_name_H-M   'P 1'
#
loop_
_entity.id
_entity.type
_entity.pdbx_description
1 polymer ?
#
loop_
_entity_poly.entity_id
_entity_poly.type
_entity_poly.pdbx_seq_one_letter_code
_entity_poly.pdbx_strand_id
1 'polypeptide(L)'
;MAKQNFVGMVISHGKMNKTVKVRVQRMHFNKIINKDIVRFTDFLVHDEANKCKEGDIVRIQYVRPLSARKSFAVSEILRNKGLSWIQYREEAPAKVKAEELQKIAEYKEQVAKKLGENGNETVKQQMDDFRTLNKISLTNLTDESKTQVSSILKKYNIDTLEWPNKYPLFDLEINKLRNELEDLKIEINKSNFGPQASKLLKEDPKKANQILLSLGKSEPEKMPKNIKKNILMKYYVNLLSKDSASA
;
A
#
# COMPACT_ATOMS: atom_id res chain seq x y z
N MET A 1 -41.52 36.94 -6.54
CA MET A 1 -42.19 35.62 -6.43
C MET A 1 -41.13 34.54 -6.29
N ALA A 2 -41.42 33.50 -5.50
CA ALA A 2 -40.55 32.33 -5.39
C ALA A 2 -40.55 31.55 -6.71
N LYS A 3 -39.38 31.07 -7.15
CA LYS A 3 -39.21 30.23 -8.33
C LYS A 3 -39.35 28.75 -7.95
N GLN A 4 -39.94 27.95 -8.82
CA GLN A 4 -39.99 26.50 -8.63
C GLN A 4 -38.60 25.89 -8.80
N ASN A 5 -38.15 25.15 -7.79
CA ASN A 5 -36.81 24.57 -7.77
C ASN A 5 -36.89 23.03 -7.68
N PHE A 6 -35.93 22.36 -8.31
CA PHE A 6 -35.74 20.91 -8.20
C PHE A 6 -34.27 20.60 -7.95
N VAL A 7 -34.02 19.47 -7.30
CA VAL A 7 -32.68 18.88 -7.19
C VAL A 7 -32.64 17.64 -8.09
N GLY A 8 -31.60 17.53 -8.88
CA GLY A 8 -31.43 16.43 -9.82
C GLY A 8 -29.98 16.13 -10.13
N MET A 9 -29.76 15.05 -10.88
CA MET A 9 -28.44 14.61 -11.32
C MET A 9 -28.28 14.88 -12.81
N VAL A 10 -27.11 15.38 -13.22
CA VAL A 10 -26.77 15.60 -14.62
C VAL A 10 -26.47 14.24 -15.26
N ILE A 11 -27.24 13.87 -16.29
CA ILE A 11 -27.04 12.61 -17.02
C ILE A 11 -26.09 12.82 -18.19
N SER A 12 -26.31 13.88 -18.97
CA SER A 12 -25.55 14.11 -20.18
C SER A 12 -25.12 15.56 -20.30
N HIS A 13 -23.84 15.76 -20.59
CA HIS A 13 -23.22 17.06 -20.84
C HIS A 13 -22.40 16.98 -22.15
N GLY A 14 -22.26 18.09 -22.87
CA GLY A 14 -21.42 18.17 -24.08
C GLY A 14 -22.08 17.68 -25.37
N LYS A 15 -23.29 17.09 -25.31
CA LYS A 15 -24.07 16.73 -26.51
C LYS A 15 -24.81 17.92 -27.14
N MET A 16 -25.10 18.96 -26.35
CA MET A 16 -25.78 20.18 -26.78
C MET A 16 -25.06 21.39 -26.19
N ASN A 17 -25.02 22.50 -26.91
CA ASN A 17 -24.36 23.71 -26.44
C ASN A 17 -25.21 24.43 -25.36
N LYS A 18 -24.56 24.90 -24.29
CA LYS A 18 -25.17 25.64 -23.16
C LYS A 18 -26.39 24.96 -22.56
N THR A 19 -26.46 23.63 -22.64
CA THR A 19 -27.63 22.84 -22.28
C THR A 19 -27.19 21.48 -21.73
N VAL A 20 -27.71 21.13 -20.55
CA VAL A 20 -27.47 19.84 -19.89
C VAL A 20 -28.78 19.11 -19.66
N LYS A 21 -28.74 17.77 -19.70
CA LYS A 21 -29.90 16.95 -19.36
C LYS A 21 -29.81 16.56 -17.89
N VAL A 22 -30.80 16.96 -17.09
CA VAL A 22 -30.85 16.72 -15.65
C VAL A 22 -32.04 15.81 -15.33
N ARG A 23 -31.79 14.71 -14.63
CA ARG A 23 -32.84 13.84 -14.10
C ARG A 23 -33.22 14.28 -12.70
N VAL A 24 -34.48 14.64 -12.56
CA VAL A 24 -35.09 14.96 -11.27
C VAL A 24 -35.86 13.75 -10.79
N GLN A 25 -35.66 13.43 -9.52
CA GLN A 25 -36.38 12.40 -8.81
C GLN A 25 -37.54 13.03 -8.04
N ARG A 26 -38.75 12.49 -8.14
CA ARG A 26 -39.91 12.91 -7.35
C ARG A 26 -40.60 11.70 -6.74
N MET A 27 -41.08 11.85 -5.51
CA MET A 27 -41.94 10.84 -4.88
C MET A 27 -43.39 11.11 -5.29
N HIS A 28 -44.10 10.05 -5.67
CA HIS A 28 -45.50 10.11 -6.02
C HIS A 28 -46.21 8.91 -5.41
N PHE A 29 -47.28 9.18 -4.67
CA PHE A 29 -48.11 8.13 -4.08
C PHE A 29 -48.91 7.41 -5.15
N ASN A 30 -48.68 6.11 -5.33
CA ASN A 30 -49.51 5.30 -6.21
C ASN A 30 -50.70 4.74 -5.43
N LYS A 31 -51.91 5.25 -5.71
CA LYS A 31 -53.16 4.84 -5.03
C LYS A 31 -53.48 3.35 -5.18
N ILE A 32 -53.15 2.73 -6.32
CA ILE A 32 -53.48 1.33 -6.59
C ILE A 32 -52.63 0.39 -5.72
N ILE A 33 -51.33 0.71 -5.59
CA ILE A 33 -50.37 -0.09 -4.82
C ILE A 33 -50.34 0.36 -3.35
N ASN A 34 -50.92 1.52 -3.05
CA ASN A 34 -50.92 2.16 -1.72
C ASN A 34 -49.48 2.39 -1.19
N LYS A 35 -48.56 2.76 -2.08
CA LYS A 35 -47.14 2.95 -1.78
C LYS A 35 -46.57 4.18 -2.51
N ASP A 36 -45.66 4.90 -1.85
CA ASP A 36 -44.86 5.93 -2.48
C ASP A 36 -43.85 5.33 -3.46
N ILE A 37 -43.98 5.71 -4.73
CA ILE A 37 -43.07 5.31 -5.78
C ILE A 37 -42.22 6.49 -6.24
N VAL A 38 -40.99 6.19 -6.62
CA VAL A 38 -40.08 7.16 -7.21
C VAL A 38 -40.37 7.29 -8.71
N ARG A 39 -40.65 8.50 -9.18
CA ARG A 39 -40.73 8.83 -10.61
C ARG A 39 -39.56 9.73 -11.02
N PHE A 40 -38.98 9.41 -12.17
CA PHE A 40 -37.90 10.19 -12.76
C PHE A 40 -38.43 11.00 -13.94
N THR A 41 -38.00 12.25 -14.03
CA THR A 41 -38.29 13.15 -15.15
C THR A 41 -37.02 13.85 -15.58
N ASP A 42 -36.71 13.77 -16.87
CA ASP A 42 -35.50 14.37 -17.44
C ASP A 42 -35.84 15.74 -18.02
N PHE A 43 -35.15 16.79 -17.57
CA PHE A 43 -35.29 18.15 -18.04
C PHE A 43 -34.10 18.57 -18.89
N LEU A 44 -34.38 19.36 -19.93
CA LEU A 44 -33.34 20.15 -20.60
C LEU A 44 -33.15 21.44 -19.82
N VAL A 45 -31.95 21.63 -19.31
CA VAL A 45 -31.61 22.71 -18.39
C VAL A 45 -30.53 23.58 -19.02
N HIS A 46 -30.69 24.88 -18.93
CA HIS A 46 -29.70 25.83 -19.41
C HIS A 46 -28.53 25.93 -18.43
N ASP A 47 -27.33 25.78 -18.97
CA ASP A 47 -26.06 26.06 -18.30
C ASP A 47 -25.27 26.99 -19.21
N GLU A 48 -25.19 28.27 -18.86
CA GLU A 48 -24.56 29.28 -19.71
C GLU A 48 -23.04 29.08 -19.85
N ALA A 49 -22.40 28.65 -18.75
CA ALA A 49 -20.96 28.52 -18.64
C ALA A 49 -20.45 27.09 -18.88
N ASN A 50 -21.33 26.14 -19.21
CA ASN A 50 -21.02 24.72 -19.41
C ASN A 50 -20.18 24.12 -18.26
N LYS A 51 -20.47 24.55 -17.02
CA LYS A 51 -19.73 24.18 -15.82
C LYS A 51 -20.07 22.76 -15.37
N CYS A 52 -21.32 22.35 -15.52
CA CYS A 52 -21.80 21.06 -15.03
C CYS A 52 -21.22 19.92 -15.85
N LYS A 53 -20.82 18.81 -15.22
CA LYS A 53 -20.40 17.57 -15.88
C LYS A 53 -21.36 16.44 -15.57
N GLU A 54 -21.22 15.34 -16.31
CA GLU A 54 -22.03 14.13 -16.09
C GLU A 54 -21.77 13.58 -14.69
N GLY A 55 -22.84 13.27 -13.94
CA GLY A 55 -22.76 12.78 -12.56
C GLY A 55 -22.85 13.87 -11.46
N ASP A 56 -22.86 15.15 -11.82
CA ASP A 56 -23.04 16.23 -10.85
C ASP A 56 -24.48 16.28 -10.30
N ILE A 57 -24.61 16.67 -9.03
CA ILE A 57 -25.91 16.96 -8.40
C ILE A 57 -26.12 18.46 -8.43
N VAL A 58 -27.19 18.90 -9.07
CA VAL A 58 -27.48 20.31 -9.32
C VAL A 58 -28.86 20.69 -8.83
N ARG A 59 -28.99 21.92 -8.35
CA ARG A 59 -30.26 22.58 -8.11
C ARG A 59 -30.63 23.35 -9.38
N ILE A 60 -31.80 23.05 -9.93
CA ILE A 60 -32.35 23.71 -11.10
C ILE A 60 -33.53 24.58 -10.68
N GLN A 61 -33.66 25.75 -11.30
CA GLN A 61 -34.75 26.70 -11.04
C GLN A 61 -35.52 26.98 -12.32
N TYR A 62 -36.82 27.22 -12.19
CA TYR A 62 -37.65 27.68 -13.29
C TYR A 62 -37.24 29.08 -13.76
N VAL A 63 -37.18 29.27 -15.07
CA VAL A 63 -36.87 30.54 -15.75
C VAL A 63 -37.87 30.71 -16.90
N ARG A 64 -37.94 31.91 -17.49
CA ARG A 64 -38.66 32.09 -18.76
C ARG A 64 -38.28 30.99 -19.75
N PRO A 65 -39.20 30.49 -20.58
CA PRO A 65 -38.87 29.53 -21.63
C PRO A 65 -37.73 30.06 -22.50
N LEU A 66 -36.58 29.40 -22.47
CA LEU A 66 -35.40 29.75 -23.28
C LEU A 66 -35.44 29.05 -24.65
N SER A 67 -36.20 27.95 -24.75
CA SER A 67 -36.45 27.19 -25.97
C SER A 67 -37.71 26.35 -25.77
N ALA A 68 -38.19 25.67 -26.82
CA ALA A 68 -39.43 24.89 -26.83
C ALA A 68 -39.55 23.87 -25.68
N ARG A 69 -38.43 23.29 -25.23
CA ARG A 69 -38.38 22.30 -24.13
C ARG A 69 -37.45 22.67 -22.98
N LYS A 70 -36.93 23.91 -22.95
CA LYS A 70 -35.92 24.39 -21.98
C LYS A 70 -36.47 25.56 -21.19
N SER A 71 -37.07 25.26 -20.05
CA SER A 71 -37.66 26.25 -19.12
C SER A 71 -36.96 26.27 -17.74
N PHE A 72 -35.87 25.51 -17.58
CA PHE A 72 -35.09 25.46 -16.35
C PHE A 72 -33.66 25.93 -16.61
N ALA A 73 -33.05 26.55 -15.61
CA ALA A 73 -31.63 26.89 -15.60
C ALA A 73 -30.95 26.31 -14.34
N VAL A 74 -29.67 26.00 -14.45
CA VAL A 74 -28.86 25.60 -13.30
C VAL A 74 -28.71 26.80 -12.37
N SER A 75 -29.09 26.63 -11.11
CA SER A 75 -28.92 27.65 -10.07
C SER A 75 -27.64 27.41 -9.28
N GLU A 76 -27.36 26.15 -8.94
CA GLU A 76 -26.27 25.79 -8.02
C GLU A 76 -25.82 24.34 -8.29
N ILE A 77 -24.52 24.09 -8.19
CA ILE A 77 -23.96 22.73 -8.18
C ILE A 77 -23.80 22.33 -6.72
N LEU A 78 -24.64 21.42 -6.25
CA LEU A 78 -24.64 20.95 -4.85
C LEU A 78 -23.52 19.96 -4.58
N ARG A 79 -23.21 19.09 -5.56
CA ARG A 79 -22.13 18.12 -5.45
C ARG A 79 -21.47 17.90 -6.80
N ASN A 80 -20.17 18.13 -6.83
CA ASN A 80 -19.34 18.03 -8.02
C ASN A 80 -18.63 16.66 -8.04
N LYS A 81 -19.24 15.68 -8.72
CA LYS A 81 -18.65 14.34 -8.88
C LYS A 81 -18.05 14.15 -10.27
N GLY A 82 -18.67 14.74 -11.29
CA GLY A 82 -18.28 14.54 -12.68
C GLY A 82 -16.89 15.07 -13.01
N LEU A 83 -16.47 16.18 -12.39
CA LEU A 83 -15.12 16.72 -12.62
C LEU A 83 -14.00 15.79 -12.13
N SER A 84 -14.22 15.06 -11.04
CA SER A 84 -13.22 14.10 -10.54
C SER A 84 -12.92 13.01 -11.57
N TRP A 85 -13.93 12.51 -12.27
CA TRP A 85 -13.77 11.42 -13.25
C TRP A 85 -12.93 11.84 -14.46
N ILE A 86 -12.97 13.12 -14.83
CA ILE A 86 -12.17 13.66 -15.94
C ILE A 86 -10.68 13.67 -15.56
N GLN A 87 -10.36 14.15 -14.35
CA GLN A 87 -9.00 14.16 -13.83
C GLN A 87 -8.42 12.74 -13.81
N TYR A 88 -9.15 11.78 -13.25
CA TYR A 88 -8.72 10.38 -13.24
C TYR A 88 -8.49 9.81 -14.65
N ARG A 89 -9.35 10.18 -15.62
CA ARG A 89 -9.25 9.70 -17.00
C ARG A 89 -7.99 10.21 -17.71
N GLU A 90 -7.50 11.39 -17.38
CA GLU A 90 -6.28 11.97 -17.96
C GLU A 90 -5.02 11.51 -17.21
N GLU A 91 -5.06 11.48 -15.89
CA GLU A 91 -3.92 11.16 -15.03
C GLU A 91 -3.54 9.67 -15.07
N ALA A 92 -4.54 8.77 -15.03
CA ALA A 92 -4.29 7.33 -15.01
C ALA A 92 -3.49 6.81 -16.23
N PRO A 93 -3.84 7.10 -17.49
CA PRO A 93 -3.07 6.63 -18.63
C PRO A 93 -1.67 7.24 -18.68
N ALA A 94 -1.51 8.50 -18.27
CA ALA A 94 -0.20 9.13 -18.18
C ALA A 94 0.70 8.42 -17.15
N LYS A 95 0.13 8.08 -16.00
CA LYS A 95 0.83 7.34 -14.94
C LYS A 95 1.20 5.93 -15.38
N VAL A 96 0.28 5.19 -15.99
CA VAL A 96 0.54 3.83 -16.51
C VAL A 96 1.66 3.86 -17.54
N LYS A 97 1.61 4.81 -18.48
CA LYS A 97 2.67 4.96 -19.49
C LYS A 97 4.04 5.26 -18.88
N ALA A 98 4.10 6.10 -17.86
CA ALA A 98 5.35 6.39 -17.15
C ALA A 98 5.91 5.16 -16.44
N GLU A 99 5.05 4.37 -15.78
CA GLU A 99 5.42 3.12 -15.12
C GLU A 99 5.89 2.05 -16.12
N GLU A 100 5.21 1.92 -17.26
CA GLU A 100 5.63 1.01 -18.34
C GLU A 100 7.01 1.37 -18.88
N LEU A 101 7.29 2.66 -19.10
CA LEU A 101 8.60 3.11 -19.55
C LEU A 101 9.71 2.80 -18.53
N GLN A 102 9.43 2.98 -17.23
CA GLN A 102 10.36 2.63 -16.16
C GLN A 102 10.63 1.12 -16.13
N LYS A 103 9.58 0.30 -16.17
CA LYS A 103 9.71 -1.17 -16.21
C LYS A 103 10.48 -1.66 -17.43
N ILE A 104 10.26 -1.04 -18.60
CA ILE A 104 11.00 -1.37 -19.82
C ILE A 104 12.48 -0.98 -19.67
N ALA A 105 12.78 0.19 -19.10
CA ALA A 105 14.16 0.61 -18.86
C ALA A 105 14.86 -0.31 -17.87
N GLU A 106 14.22 -0.62 -16.74
CA GLU A 106 14.73 -1.56 -15.74
C GLU A 106 14.96 -2.95 -16.35
N TYR A 107 14.00 -3.44 -17.15
CA TYR A 107 14.15 -4.71 -17.85
C TYR A 107 15.37 -4.72 -18.78
N LYS A 108 15.58 -3.64 -19.55
CA LYS A 108 16.77 -3.49 -20.41
C LYS A 108 18.06 -3.48 -19.59
N GLU A 109 18.09 -2.77 -18.47
CA GLU A 109 19.24 -2.76 -17.57
C GLU A 109 19.52 -4.15 -16.98
N GLN A 110 18.48 -4.87 -16.56
CA GLN A 110 18.61 -6.24 -16.06
C GLN A 110 19.14 -7.19 -17.13
N VAL A 111 18.67 -7.07 -18.38
CA VAL A 111 19.17 -7.85 -19.51
C VAL A 111 20.63 -7.50 -19.82
N ALA A 112 21.01 -6.22 -19.85
CA ALA A 112 22.39 -5.78 -20.06
C ALA A 112 23.33 -6.29 -18.95
N LYS A 113 22.88 -6.28 -17.68
CA LYS A 113 23.60 -6.86 -16.55
C LYS A 113 23.81 -8.37 -16.72
N LYS A 114 22.78 -9.10 -17.19
CA LYS A 114 22.87 -10.55 -17.45
C LYS A 114 23.82 -10.89 -18.60
N LEU A 115 23.88 -10.04 -19.62
CA LEU A 115 24.79 -10.19 -20.77
C LEU A 115 26.23 -9.74 -20.46
N GLY A 116 26.45 -8.96 -19.40
CA GLY A 116 27.76 -8.49 -18.98
C GLY A 116 28.29 -7.29 -19.77
N GLU A 117 27.43 -6.56 -20.48
CA GLU A 117 27.81 -5.47 -21.40
C GLU A 117 28.47 -4.27 -20.70
N ASN A 118 28.27 -4.11 -19.39
CA ASN A 118 28.83 -3.01 -18.59
C ASN A 118 30.05 -3.43 -17.72
N GLY A 119 30.73 -4.53 -18.07
CA GLY A 119 31.85 -5.05 -17.27
C GLY A 119 31.43 -5.76 -15.98
N ASN A 120 30.13 -5.96 -15.78
CA ASN A 120 29.61 -6.84 -14.75
C ASN A 120 29.78 -8.30 -15.19
N GLU A 121 30.25 -9.14 -14.28
CA GLU A 121 30.42 -10.55 -14.62
C GLU A 121 29.11 -11.30 -14.69
N THR A 122 29.07 -12.16 -15.69
CA THR A 122 28.05 -13.20 -15.76
C THR A 122 28.25 -14.20 -14.62
N VAL A 123 27.16 -14.78 -14.11
CA VAL A 123 27.20 -15.86 -13.11
C VAL A 123 28.14 -17.00 -13.54
N LYS A 124 28.26 -17.22 -14.85
CA LYS A 124 29.21 -18.19 -15.41
C LYS A 124 30.67 -17.80 -15.16
N GLN A 125 31.05 -16.54 -15.42
CA GLN A 125 32.40 -16.04 -15.14
C GLN A 125 32.73 -16.13 -13.65
N GLN A 126 31.78 -15.78 -12.78
CA GLN A 126 31.96 -15.92 -11.33
C GLN A 126 32.19 -17.38 -10.91
N MET A 127 31.40 -18.31 -11.45
CA MET A 127 31.56 -19.74 -11.18
C MET A 127 32.91 -20.27 -11.68
N ASP A 128 33.35 -19.82 -12.84
CA ASP A 128 34.64 -20.21 -13.41
C ASP A 128 35.81 -19.65 -12.57
N ASP A 129 35.71 -18.42 -12.05
CA ASP A 129 36.67 -17.85 -11.08
C ASP A 129 36.79 -18.71 -9.81
N PHE A 130 35.68 -19.15 -9.23
CA PHE A 130 35.74 -20.01 -8.03
C PHE A 130 36.29 -21.40 -8.33
N ARG A 131 36.02 -21.94 -9.53
CA ARG A 131 36.64 -23.20 -9.99
C ARG A 131 38.14 -23.04 -10.15
N THR A 132 38.63 -21.92 -10.68
CA THR A 132 40.07 -21.68 -10.82
C THR A 132 40.73 -21.54 -9.45
N LEU A 133 40.16 -20.77 -8.51
CA LEU A 133 40.65 -20.66 -7.13
C LEU A 133 40.75 -22.04 -6.45
N ASN A 134 39.70 -22.86 -6.55
CA ASN A 134 39.66 -24.18 -5.94
C ASN A 134 40.66 -25.17 -6.59
N LYS A 135 40.80 -25.13 -7.92
CA LYS A 135 41.77 -25.97 -8.65
C LYS A 135 43.21 -25.62 -8.28
N ILE A 136 43.53 -24.32 -8.25
CA ILE A 136 44.89 -23.83 -7.98
C ILE A 136 45.30 -24.16 -6.54
N SER A 137 44.38 -24.08 -5.59
CA SER A 137 44.60 -24.50 -4.19
C SER A 137 45.01 -25.97 -4.03
N LEU A 138 44.67 -26.85 -4.99
CA LEU A 138 44.95 -28.29 -4.92
C LEU A 138 46.29 -28.67 -5.55
N THR A 139 47.00 -27.73 -6.20
CA THR A 139 48.23 -27.98 -6.96
C THR A 139 49.42 -27.17 -6.44
N ASN A 140 50.66 -27.63 -6.68
CA ASN A 140 51.86 -26.86 -6.34
C ASN A 140 51.88 -25.54 -7.12
N LEU A 141 51.98 -24.43 -6.39
CA LEU A 141 51.64 -23.09 -6.85
C LEU A 141 52.74 -22.48 -7.75
N THR A 142 52.50 -22.36 -9.05
CA THR A 142 53.35 -21.56 -9.95
C THR A 142 53.16 -20.06 -9.72
N ASP A 143 54.16 -19.24 -10.03
CA ASP A 143 54.09 -17.79 -9.78
C ASP A 143 53.04 -17.07 -10.64
N GLU A 144 52.76 -17.58 -11.84
CA GLU A 144 51.65 -17.11 -12.69
C GLU A 144 50.28 -17.42 -12.09
N SER A 145 50.13 -18.58 -11.43
CA SER A 145 48.89 -18.92 -10.74
C SER A 145 48.66 -18.02 -9.52
N LYS A 146 49.73 -17.58 -8.83
CA LYS A 146 49.64 -16.66 -7.69
C LYS A 146 49.13 -15.29 -8.09
N THR A 147 49.57 -14.75 -9.22
CA THR A 147 49.10 -13.44 -9.70
C THR A 147 47.63 -13.49 -10.11
N GLN A 148 47.21 -14.57 -10.78
CA GLN A 148 45.81 -14.82 -11.13
C GLN A 148 44.92 -14.98 -9.88
N VAL A 149 45.36 -15.74 -8.88
CA VAL A 149 44.63 -15.85 -7.60
C VAL A 149 44.53 -14.48 -6.93
N SER A 150 45.61 -13.70 -6.91
CA SER A 150 45.60 -12.37 -6.28
C SER A 150 44.65 -11.38 -6.98
N SER A 151 44.49 -11.47 -8.30
CA SER A 151 43.56 -10.61 -9.04
C SER A 151 42.10 -10.99 -8.76
N ILE A 152 41.80 -12.30 -8.69
CA ILE A 152 40.47 -12.81 -8.34
C ILE A 152 40.13 -12.48 -6.88
N LEU A 153 41.06 -12.66 -5.93
CA LEU A 153 40.80 -12.34 -4.51
C LEU A 153 40.52 -10.84 -4.29
N LYS A 154 41.30 -9.95 -4.93
CA LYS A 154 41.04 -8.49 -4.90
C LYS A 154 39.68 -8.13 -5.47
N LYS A 155 39.29 -8.79 -6.55
CA LYS A 155 38.04 -8.55 -7.27
C LYS A 155 36.79 -8.86 -6.42
N TYR A 156 36.85 -9.85 -5.54
CA TYR A 156 35.77 -10.17 -4.59
C TYR A 156 35.97 -9.54 -3.20
N ASN A 157 36.90 -8.58 -3.05
CA ASN A 157 37.25 -7.93 -1.78
C ASN A 157 37.59 -8.94 -0.65
N ILE A 158 38.36 -9.98 -0.97
CA ILE A 158 38.81 -10.98 -0.01
C ILE A 158 40.21 -10.56 0.47
N ASP A 159 40.29 -10.06 1.70
CA ASP A 159 41.53 -9.53 2.28
C ASP A 159 42.55 -10.61 2.65
N THR A 160 42.10 -11.85 2.86
CA THR A 160 42.95 -12.96 3.28
C THR A 160 43.44 -13.78 2.10
N LEU A 161 44.74 -14.07 2.05
CA LEU A 161 45.35 -15.05 1.15
C LEU A 161 44.93 -16.51 1.47
N GLU A 162 44.13 -16.72 2.53
CA GLU A 162 43.63 -18.00 2.99
C GLU A 162 42.39 -18.41 2.17
N TRP A 163 42.56 -19.38 1.28
CA TRP A 163 41.47 -20.09 0.62
C TRP A 163 41.39 -21.52 1.17
N PRO A 164 40.19 -22.05 1.52
CA PRO A 164 38.85 -21.46 1.35
C PRO A 164 38.49 -20.39 2.40
N ASN A 165 37.58 -19.48 2.04
CA ASN A 165 37.12 -18.41 2.93
C ASN A 165 36.31 -18.98 4.12
N LYS A 166 36.54 -18.43 5.33
CA LYS A 166 35.84 -18.79 6.57
C LYS A 166 34.44 -18.17 6.65
N TYR A 167 34.21 -17.06 5.96
CA TYR A 167 32.93 -16.34 5.93
C TYR A 167 32.25 -16.49 4.56
N PRO A 168 30.90 -16.44 4.51
CA PRO A 168 30.17 -16.49 3.25
C PRO A 168 30.56 -15.29 2.37
N LEU A 169 31.05 -15.58 1.17
CA LEU A 169 31.44 -14.59 0.17
C LEU A 169 30.23 -13.82 -0.38
N PHE A 170 29.06 -14.46 -0.36
CA PHE A 170 27.81 -13.91 -0.87
C PHE A 170 26.79 -13.84 0.26
N ASP A 171 26.25 -12.64 0.47
CA ASP A 171 25.10 -12.43 1.32
C ASP A 171 23.83 -12.82 0.54
N LEU A 172 23.38 -14.06 0.73
CA LEU A 172 22.22 -14.61 0.02
C LEU A 172 20.92 -13.95 0.52
N GLU A 173 20.04 -13.54 -0.39
CA GLU A 173 18.72 -13.00 -0.06
C GLU A 173 17.89 -13.96 0.81
N ILE A 174 18.10 -15.26 0.67
CA ILE A 174 17.46 -16.30 1.49
C ILE A 174 17.81 -16.14 2.98
N ASN A 175 19.04 -15.74 3.31
CA ASN A 175 19.45 -15.51 4.69
C ASN A 175 18.77 -14.26 5.26
N LYS A 176 18.59 -13.21 4.44
CA LYS A 176 17.81 -12.01 4.84
C LYS A 176 16.36 -12.35 5.10
N LEU A 177 15.72 -13.07 4.17
CA LEU A 177 14.35 -13.55 4.32
C LEU A 177 14.17 -14.44 5.56
N ARG A 178 15.17 -15.28 5.88
CA ARG A 178 15.17 -16.09 7.10
C ARG A 178 15.09 -15.22 8.36
N ASN A 179 15.92 -14.17 8.43
CA ASN A 179 15.93 -13.25 9.56
C ASN A 179 14.59 -12.47 9.65
N GLU A 180 14.05 -12.02 8.52
CA GLU A 180 12.73 -11.37 8.47
C GLU A 180 11.60 -12.30 8.95
N LEU A 181 11.65 -13.59 8.59
CA LEU A 181 10.70 -14.59 9.08
C LEU A 181 10.84 -14.85 10.58
N GLU A 182 12.07 -14.82 11.11
CA GLU A 182 12.32 -14.90 12.55
C GLU A 182 11.75 -13.69 13.30
N ASP A 183 11.91 -12.49 12.75
CA ASP A 183 11.32 -11.26 13.29
C ASP A 183 9.79 -11.30 13.26
N LEU A 184 9.19 -11.75 12.15
CA LEU A 184 7.74 -11.93 12.04
C LEU A 184 7.23 -13.00 13.00
N LYS A 185 7.98 -14.09 13.23
CA LYS A 185 7.64 -15.12 14.23
C LYS A 185 7.64 -14.52 15.63
N ILE A 186 8.59 -13.64 15.94
CA ILE A 186 8.62 -12.88 17.19
C ILE A 186 7.38 -11.98 17.27
N GLU A 187 6.97 -11.30 16.19
CA GLU A 187 5.77 -10.46 16.16
C GLU A 187 4.46 -11.24 16.33
N ILE A 188 4.34 -12.40 15.69
CA ILE A 188 3.20 -13.31 15.88
C ILE A 188 3.12 -13.74 17.35
N ASN A 189 4.25 -14.06 17.98
CA ASN A 189 4.27 -14.33 19.42
C ASN A 189 3.78 -13.14 20.24
N LYS A 190 3.98 -11.88 19.79
CA LYS A 190 3.40 -10.71 20.44
C LYS A 190 1.88 -10.70 20.46
N SER A 191 1.23 -11.17 19.41
CA SER A 191 -0.23 -11.31 19.36
C SER A 191 -0.78 -12.32 20.38
N ASN A 192 0.02 -13.34 20.72
CA ASN A 192 -0.32 -14.37 21.71
C ASN A 192 -0.22 -13.88 23.17
N PHE A 193 0.34 -12.69 23.42
CA PHE A 193 0.43 -12.15 24.79
C PHE A 193 -0.92 -11.77 25.38
N GLY A 194 -1.91 -11.42 24.56
CA GLY A 194 -3.27 -11.16 25.04
C GLY A 194 -3.90 -12.40 25.68
N PRO A 195 -3.93 -13.53 24.95
CA PRO A 195 -4.29 -14.83 25.49
C PRO A 195 -3.45 -15.23 26.73
N GLN A 196 -2.12 -15.12 26.67
CA GLN A 196 -1.24 -15.48 27.79
C GLN A 196 -1.48 -14.63 29.04
N ALA A 197 -1.58 -13.30 28.91
CA ALA A 197 -1.91 -12.41 30.02
C ALA A 197 -3.30 -12.70 30.60
N SER A 198 -4.27 -13.05 29.75
CA SER A 198 -5.61 -13.43 30.21
C SER A 198 -5.62 -14.79 30.91
N LYS A 199 -4.77 -15.73 30.47
CA LYS A 199 -4.57 -17.05 31.08
C LYS A 199 -3.88 -16.90 32.44
N LEU A 200 -2.82 -16.10 32.53
CA LEU A 200 -2.12 -15.79 33.78
C LEU A 200 -3.07 -15.15 34.82
N LEU A 201 -3.92 -14.21 34.41
CA LEU A 201 -4.92 -13.61 35.30
C LEU A 201 -6.02 -14.58 35.76
N LYS A 202 -6.25 -15.68 35.04
CA LYS A 202 -7.24 -16.71 35.39
C LYS A 202 -6.63 -17.79 36.29
N GLU A 203 -5.43 -18.26 35.96
CA GLU A 203 -4.77 -19.38 36.62
C GLU A 203 -4.00 -18.93 37.89
N ASP A 204 -3.20 -17.85 37.79
CA ASP A 204 -2.25 -17.44 38.83
C ASP A 204 -2.32 -15.92 39.13
N PRO A 205 -3.35 -15.45 39.86
CA PRO A 205 -3.49 -14.03 40.18
C PRO A 205 -2.37 -13.49 41.08
N LYS A 206 -1.78 -14.33 41.92
CA LYS A 206 -0.65 -13.94 42.82
C LYS A 206 0.60 -13.59 42.02
N LYS A 207 0.96 -14.41 41.03
CA LYS A 207 2.12 -14.16 40.15
C LYS A 207 1.91 -12.91 39.29
N ALA A 208 0.69 -12.73 38.76
CA ALA A 208 0.32 -11.50 38.05
C ALA A 208 0.52 -10.25 38.91
N ASN A 209 0.09 -10.28 40.18
CA ASN A 209 0.30 -9.16 41.10
C ASN A 209 1.79 -8.93 41.43
N GLN A 210 2.60 -9.99 41.57
CA GLN A 210 4.05 -9.88 41.77
C GLN A 210 4.75 -9.20 40.58
N ILE A 211 4.40 -9.58 39.35
CA ILE A 211 4.92 -8.94 38.13
C ILE A 211 4.52 -7.45 38.12
N LEU A 212 3.27 -7.13 38.45
CA LEU A 212 2.81 -5.74 38.52
C LEU A 212 3.55 -4.92 39.60
N LEU A 213 3.88 -5.54 40.74
CA LEU A 213 4.70 -4.93 41.78
C LEU A 213 6.13 -4.68 41.30
N SER A 214 6.75 -5.64 40.60
CA SER A 214 8.10 -5.46 40.02
C SER A 214 8.16 -4.35 38.98
N LEU A 215 7.03 -4.04 38.34
CA LEU A 215 6.86 -2.92 37.41
C LEU A 215 6.55 -1.58 38.11
N GLY A 216 6.54 -1.55 39.44
CA GLY A 216 6.33 -0.34 40.25
C GLY A 216 4.86 0.07 40.42
N LYS A 217 3.89 -0.86 40.33
CA LYS A 217 2.48 -0.57 40.61
C LYS A 217 2.16 -0.89 42.08
N SER A 218 1.92 0.15 42.87
CA SER A 218 1.75 0.10 44.34
C SER A 218 0.48 -0.64 44.81
N GLU A 219 -0.59 -0.69 44.01
CA GLU A 219 -1.84 -1.38 44.37
C GLU A 219 -2.38 -2.25 43.23
N PRO A 220 -1.80 -3.44 42.97
CA PRO A 220 -2.28 -4.32 41.91
C PRO A 220 -3.69 -4.84 42.15
N GLU A 221 -4.12 -5.00 43.39
CA GLU A 221 -5.38 -5.66 43.75
C GLU A 221 -6.61 -4.87 43.33
N LYS A 222 -6.59 -3.54 43.49
CA LYS A 222 -7.71 -2.65 43.18
C LYS A 222 -7.87 -2.33 41.69
N MET A 223 -6.89 -2.70 40.85
CA MET A 223 -6.96 -2.40 39.41
C MET A 223 -8.02 -3.26 38.69
N PRO A 224 -8.76 -2.70 37.72
CA PRO A 224 -9.69 -3.48 36.91
C PRO A 224 -8.95 -4.49 36.04
N LYS A 225 -9.57 -5.66 35.81
CA LYS A 225 -8.98 -6.81 35.10
C LYS A 225 -8.41 -6.46 33.72
N ASN A 226 -9.07 -5.56 32.99
CA ASN A 226 -8.62 -5.10 31.67
C ASN A 226 -7.32 -4.30 31.73
N ILE A 227 -7.16 -3.46 32.76
CA ILE A 227 -5.92 -2.68 32.97
C ILE A 227 -4.78 -3.62 33.34
N LYS A 228 -5.01 -4.59 34.24
CA LYS A 228 -4.01 -5.62 34.56
C LYS A 228 -3.59 -6.39 33.31
N LYS A 229 -4.55 -6.81 32.48
CA LYS A 229 -4.29 -7.52 31.23
C LYS A 229 -3.43 -6.68 30.28
N ASN A 230 -3.76 -5.41 30.07
CA ASN A 230 -3.01 -4.52 29.18
C ASN A 230 -1.58 -4.26 29.67
N ILE A 231 -1.38 -4.11 30.99
CA ILE A 231 -0.05 -3.91 31.57
C ILE A 231 0.78 -5.19 31.44
N LEU A 232 0.19 -6.37 31.72
CA LEU A 232 0.87 -7.65 31.54
C LEU A 232 1.20 -7.94 30.07
N MET A 233 0.32 -7.57 29.13
CA MET A 233 0.63 -7.62 27.71
C MET A 233 1.86 -6.77 27.36
N LYS A 234 1.94 -5.53 27.86
CA LYS A 234 3.11 -4.67 27.67
C LYS A 234 4.38 -5.23 28.32
N TYR A 235 4.25 -5.90 29.46
CA TYR A 235 5.36 -6.60 30.12
C TYR A 235 5.93 -7.72 29.24
N TYR A 236 5.09 -8.58 28.67
CA TYR A 236 5.55 -9.64 27.77
C TYR A 236 6.21 -9.09 26.50
N VAL A 237 5.72 -7.97 25.96
CA VAL A 237 6.38 -7.26 24.85
C VAL A 237 7.79 -6.81 25.25
N ASN A 238 7.94 -6.20 26.43
CA ASN A 238 9.22 -5.71 26.91
C ASN A 238 10.21 -6.82 27.31
N LEU A 239 9.71 -7.99 27.71
CA LEU A 239 10.53 -9.14 28.06
C LEU A 239 11.23 -9.70 26.81
N LEU A 240 10.49 -9.91 25.73
CA LEU A 240 11.05 -10.38 24.46
C LEU A 240 12.02 -9.39 23.80
N SER A 241 11.80 -8.08 23.95
CA SER A 241 12.76 -7.08 23.45
C SER A 241 14.08 -7.04 24.24
N LYS A 242 14.09 -7.55 25.49
CA LYS A 242 15.32 -7.65 26.28
C LYS A 242 16.09 -8.92 25.93
N ASP A 243 15.39 -10.03 25.73
CA ASP A 243 16.00 -11.31 25.33
C ASP A 243 16.70 -11.21 23.95
N SER A 244 16.16 -10.40 23.03
CA SER A 244 16.79 -10.12 21.72
C SER A 244 17.99 -9.18 21.78
N ALA A 245 18.15 -8.40 22.84
CA ALA A 245 19.29 -7.48 23.01
C ALA A 245 20.48 -8.13 23.73
N SER A 246 20.26 -9.31 24.33
CA SER A 246 21.27 -10.12 25.04
C SER A 246 21.83 -11.28 24.21
N ALA A 247 21.24 -11.56 23.05
CA ALA A 247 21.70 -12.55 22.08
C ALA A 247 22.43 -11.85 20.93
#